data_AF-D3P7P0-F1
#
_entry.id   AF-D3P7P0-F1
#
_cell.length_a   1.000
_cell.length_b   1.000
_cell.length_c   1.000
_cell.angle_alpha   90.00
_cell.angle_beta   90.00
_cell.angle_gamma   90.00
#
_symmetry.space_group_name_H-M   'P 1'
#
loop_
_entity.id
_entity.type
_entity.pdbx_description
1 polymer ?
#
loop_
_entity_poly.entity_id
_entity_poly.type
_entity_poly.pdbx_seq_one_letter_code
_entity_poly.pdbx_strand_id
1 'polypeptide(L)'
;MDLFDDAPAPPPEDMPAAAGPLPDIVAPGLDCLFVGFNPGLRSGALGHHYAGRGNQFWRLLHEAGLTPRLYRPAEDGTLPAVGLGSTNLVARATASAAELSRTELRGGVPRLARIVGHVRPLVLAYTGKGVYLAATGLPDAPWGVQRQPLFDGVADVVVPSPSGLARLPFAEKLRWFRELRAEVDRRRRGRSGPLTPDGAGGSP
;
A
#
# COMPACT_ATOMS: atom_id res chain seq x y z
N MET A 1 -3.15 1.45 -34.28
CA MET A 1 -2.63 2.24 -33.15
C MET A 1 -3.08 1.52 -31.89
N ASP A 2 -2.24 0.63 -31.40
CA ASP A 2 -2.50 -0.15 -30.19
C ASP A 2 -2.23 0.71 -28.97
N LEU A 3 -3.28 0.98 -28.20
CA LEU A 3 -3.33 1.89 -27.05
C LEU A 3 -2.85 1.24 -25.73
N PHE A 4 -2.19 0.08 -25.78
CA PHE A 4 -1.89 -0.73 -24.60
C PHE A 4 -0.46 -1.31 -24.53
N ASP A 5 0.49 -0.77 -25.31
CA ASP A 5 1.89 -1.25 -25.31
C ASP A 5 2.87 -0.37 -24.50
N ASP A 6 2.38 0.29 -23.45
CA ASP A 6 3.25 0.83 -22.40
C ASP A 6 3.21 -0.13 -21.22
N ALA A 7 4.04 -1.17 -21.29
CA ALA A 7 4.43 -1.87 -20.07
C ALA A 7 4.92 -0.82 -19.06
N PRO A 8 4.52 -0.92 -17.77
CA PRO A 8 4.96 0.04 -16.77
C PRO A 8 6.50 0.10 -16.78
N ALA A 9 7.04 1.31 -16.76
CA ALA A 9 8.48 1.53 -16.72
C ALA A 9 9.10 0.62 -15.64
N PRO A 10 10.26 0.00 -15.91
CA PRO A 10 10.93 -0.84 -14.92
C PRO A 10 11.16 -0.03 -13.64
N PRO A 11 11.10 -0.66 -12.46
CA PRO A 11 11.39 0.03 -11.22
C PRO A 11 12.78 0.68 -11.32
N PRO A 12 12.99 1.87 -10.71
CA PRO A 12 14.28 2.54 -10.71
C PRO A 12 15.41 1.58 -10.31
N GLU A 13 16.59 1.69 -10.95
CA GLU A 13 17.72 0.76 -10.76
C GLU A 13 18.18 0.64 -9.29
N ASP A 14 17.99 1.70 -8.49
CA ASP A 14 18.35 1.75 -7.06
C ASP A 14 17.25 1.25 -6.11
N MET A 15 16.12 0.74 -6.64
CA MET A 15 15.08 0.16 -5.80
C MET A 15 15.62 -1.06 -5.05
N PRO A 16 15.25 -1.23 -3.76
CA PRO A 16 15.61 -2.43 -3.03
C PRO A 16 15.08 -3.66 -3.77
N ALA A 17 15.98 -4.61 -4.05
CA ALA A 17 15.62 -5.86 -4.70
C ALA A 17 14.45 -6.57 -4.00
N ALA A 18 13.67 -7.34 -4.78
CA ALA A 18 12.63 -8.19 -4.23
C ALA A 18 13.24 -9.14 -3.17
N ALA A 19 12.79 -9.02 -1.93
CA ALA A 19 13.38 -9.74 -0.81
C ALA A 19 12.79 -11.16 -0.63
N GLY A 20 12.01 -11.64 -1.60
CA GLY A 20 11.25 -12.89 -1.50
C GLY A 20 10.48 -13.23 -2.79
N PRO A 21 9.62 -14.26 -2.76
CA PRO A 21 8.98 -14.82 -3.94
C PRO A 21 7.91 -13.92 -4.58
N LEU A 22 7.55 -12.81 -3.92
CA LEU A 22 6.57 -11.86 -4.42
C LEU A 22 7.25 -10.48 -4.55
N PRO A 23 7.45 -9.97 -5.78
CA PRO A 23 8.03 -8.65 -5.98
C PRO A 23 7.10 -7.55 -5.48
N ASP A 24 7.67 -6.40 -5.11
CA ASP A 24 6.87 -5.21 -4.80
C ASP A 24 6.31 -4.61 -6.08
N ILE A 25 5.09 -4.06 -6.00
CA ILE A 25 4.48 -3.27 -7.06
C ILE A 25 4.60 -1.81 -6.68
N VAL A 26 5.56 -1.12 -7.28
CA VAL A 26 6.01 0.21 -6.86
C VAL A 26 6.43 1.04 -8.06
N ALA A 27 6.12 2.33 -8.00
CA ALA A 27 6.57 3.34 -8.96
C ALA A 27 6.72 4.68 -8.22
N PRO A 28 7.47 5.66 -8.73
CA PRO A 28 7.51 6.99 -8.12
C PRO A 28 6.14 7.69 -8.10
N GLY A 29 5.84 8.43 -7.03
CA GLY A 29 4.71 9.35 -6.96
C GLY A 29 3.33 8.71 -6.79
N LEU A 30 3.25 7.45 -6.36
CA LEU A 30 1.97 6.76 -6.12
C LEU A 30 1.04 7.55 -5.20
N ASP A 31 -0.26 7.43 -5.42
CA ASP A 31 -1.25 8.02 -4.54
C ASP A 31 -1.51 7.15 -3.31
N CYS A 32 -1.39 5.83 -3.45
CA CYS A 32 -1.48 4.91 -2.33
C CYS A 32 -0.57 3.68 -2.52
N LEU A 33 0.24 3.37 -1.50
CA LEU A 33 0.99 2.12 -1.41
C LEU A 33 0.38 1.24 -0.30
N PHE A 34 -0.16 0.10 -0.68
CA PHE A 34 -0.70 -0.89 0.26
C PHE A 34 0.42 -1.69 0.92
N VAL A 35 0.34 -1.84 2.24
CA VAL A 35 1.31 -2.60 3.04
C VAL A 35 0.61 -3.78 3.71
N GLY A 36 1.00 -5.00 3.34
CA GLY A 36 0.61 -6.24 4.01
C GLY A 36 1.63 -6.72 5.05
N PHE A 37 1.29 -7.80 5.75
CA PHE A 37 2.23 -8.48 6.64
C PHE A 37 3.34 -9.14 5.82
N ASN A 38 2.93 -10.10 4.98
CA ASN A 38 3.78 -10.93 4.15
C ASN A 38 2.93 -11.63 3.07
N PRO A 39 3.57 -12.22 2.04
CA PRO A 39 2.86 -13.03 1.06
C PRO A 39 2.20 -14.24 1.73
N GLY A 40 0.92 -14.48 1.45
CA GLY A 40 0.33 -15.80 1.71
C GLY A 40 0.92 -16.85 0.76
N LEU A 41 0.93 -18.13 1.13
CA LEU A 41 1.51 -19.22 0.30
C LEU A 41 1.09 -19.16 -1.18
N ARG A 42 -0.20 -18.94 -1.46
CA ARG A 42 -0.71 -18.86 -2.84
C ARG A 42 -0.21 -17.62 -3.58
N SER A 43 -0.09 -16.48 -2.89
CA SER A 43 0.49 -15.26 -3.47
C SER A 43 1.96 -15.44 -3.77
N GLY A 44 2.72 -16.05 -2.84
CA GLY A 44 4.13 -16.37 -3.07
C GLY A 44 4.32 -17.35 -4.24
N ALA A 45 3.48 -18.38 -4.34
CA ALA A 45 3.58 -19.37 -5.42
C ALA A 45 3.20 -18.81 -6.80
N LEU A 46 2.24 -17.89 -6.86
CA LEU A 46 1.77 -17.30 -8.12
C LEU A 46 2.54 -16.02 -8.50
N GLY A 47 3.33 -15.45 -7.59
CA GLY A 47 4.00 -14.16 -7.83
C GLY A 47 3.03 -12.97 -7.90
N HIS A 48 1.82 -13.09 -7.35
CA HIS A 48 0.79 -12.05 -7.41
C HIS A 48 0.21 -11.67 -6.04
N HIS A 49 0.05 -10.38 -5.80
CA HIS A 49 -0.46 -9.83 -4.55
C HIS A 49 -1.92 -10.23 -4.33
N TYR A 50 -2.23 -10.61 -3.09
CA TYR A 50 -3.58 -10.96 -2.64
C TYR A 50 -4.31 -12.02 -3.50
N ALA A 51 -3.57 -13.00 -4.05
CA ALA A 51 -4.09 -14.07 -4.92
C ALA A 51 -4.72 -15.25 -4.15
N GLY A 52 -4.79 -15.16 -2.82
CA GLY A 52 -5.40 -16.15 -1.93
C GLY A 52 -6.88 -16.39 -2.22
N ARG A 53 -7.33 -17.64 -2.14
CA ARG A 53 -8.77 -17.97 -2.24
C ARG A 53 -9.53 -17.25 -1.12
N GLY A 54 -10.60 -16.55 -1.47
CA GLY A 54 -11.41 -15.78 -0.51
C GLY A 54 -10.78 -14.47 -0.04
N ASN A 55 -9.61 -14.07 -0.56
CA ASN A 55 -9.09 -12.73 -0.33
C ASN A 55 -9.97 -11.70 -1.06
N GLN A 56 -10.39 -10.67 -0.34
CA GLN A 56 -11.37 -9.69 -0.79
C GLN A 56 -10.71 -8.41 -1.33
N PHE A 57 -9.38 -8.32 -1.38
CA PHE A 57 -8.64 -7.08 -1.68
C PHE A 57 -9.08 -6.45 -3.00
N TRP A 58 -9.04 -7.21 -4.09
CA TRP A 58 -9.39 -6.74 -5.43
C TRP A 58 -10.84 -6.25 -5.52
N ARG A 59 -11.75 -6.97 -4.86
CA ARG A 59 -13.16 -6.58 -4.77
C ARG A 59 -13.36 -5.31 -3.93
N LEU A 60 -12.65 -5.19 -2.81
CA LEU A 60 -12.66 -4.00 -1.96
C LEU A 60 -12.11 -2.76 -2.69
N LEU A 61 -11.02 -2.91 -3.46
CA LEU A 61 -10.50 -1.82 -4.28
C LEU A 61 -11.55 -1.31 -5.28
N HIS A 62 -12.19 -2.24 -5.98
CA HIS A 62 -13.18 -1.87 -6.98
C HIS A 62 -14.43 -1.24 -6.37
N GLU A 63 -15.04 -1.87 -5.37
CA GLU A 63 -16.28 -1.38 -4.76
C GLU A 63 -16.10 -0.10 -3.92
N ALA A 64 -14.87 0.17 -3.46
CA ALA A 64 -14.52 1.45 -2.83
C ALA A 64 -14.20 2.54 -3.86
N GLY A 65 -14.14 2.19 -5.16
CA GLY A 65 -13.80 3.10 -6.25
C GLY A 65 -12.31 3.40 -6.36
N LEU A 66 -11.41 2.70 -5.66
CA LEU A 66 -9.95 2.89 -5.80
C LEU A 66 -9.44 2.47 -7.19
N THR A 67 -10.16 1.56 -7.85
CA THR A 67 -9.84 1.08 -9.20
C THR A 67 -11.06 1.25 -10.13
N PRO A 68 -10.85 1.57 -11.42
CA PRO A 68 -11.94 1.87 -12.36
C PRO A 68 -12.80 0.65 -12.72
N ARG A 69 -12.26 -0.56 -12.55
CA ARG A 69 -12.93 -1.84 -12.78
C ARG A 69 -12.42 -2.86 -11.76
N LEU A 70 -13.00 -4.05 -11.74
CA LEU A 70 -12.45 -5.16 -11.00
C LEU A 70 -11.21 -5.73 -11.71
N TYR A 71 -10.06 -5.72 -11.02
CA TYR A 71 -8.81 -6.33 -11.47
C TYR A 71 -8.68 -7.75 -10.91
N ARG A 72 -7.98 -8.61 -11.64
CA ARG A 72 -7.54 -9.93 -11.18
C ARG A 72 -6.16 -9.80 -10.52
N PRO A 73 -5.77 -10.73 -9.62
CA PRO A 73 -4.42 -10.75 -9.05
C PRO A 73 -3.29 -10.70 -10.07
N ALA A 74 -3.45 -11.36 -11.21
CA ALA A 74 -2.46 -11.38 -12.29
C ALA A 74 -2.24 -10.02 -12.98
N GLU A 75 -3.09 -9.03 -12.69
CA GLU A 75 -3.01 -7.68 -13.24
C GLU A 75 -2.35 -6.71 -12.24
N ASP A 76 -1.79 -7.19 -11.13
CA ASP A 76 -1.21 -6.35 -10.08
C ASP A 76 -0.08 -5.45 -10.56
N GLY A 77 0.73 -5.90 -11.52
CA GLY A 77 1.73 -5.07 -12.20
C GLY A 77 1.18 -3.79 -12.85
N THR A 78 -0.13 -3.72 -13.11
CA THR A 78 -0.77 -2.54 -13.73
C THR A 78 -1.28 -1.50 -12.72
N LEU A 79 -1.24 -1.80 -11.41
CA LEU A 79 -1.66 -0.87 -10.36
C LEU A 79 -0.99 0.52 -10.45
N PRO A 80 0.31 0.64 -10.79
CA PRO A 80 0.95 1.96 -10.87
C PRO A 80 0.29 2.90 -11.87
N ALA A 81 -0.28 2.37 -12.97
CA ALA A 81 -0.98 3.18 -13.98
C ALA A 81 -2.23 3.88 -13.44
N VAL A 82 -2.79 3.44 -12.31
CA VAL A 82 -3.91 4.07 -11.61
C VAL A 82 -3.49 4.72 -10.28
N GLY A 83 -2.17 4.88 -10.06
CA GLY A 83 -1.60 5.52 -8.88
C GLY A 83 -1.57 4.64 -7.63
N LEU A 84 -1.67 3.31 -7.79
CA LEU A 84 -1.66 2.36 -6.68
C LEU A 84 -0.42 1.46 -6.72
N GLY A 85 -0.02 0.94 -5.56
CA GLY A 85 1.04 -0.07 -5.46
C GLY A 85 0.85 -0.99 -4.27
N SER A 86 1.68 -2.02 -4.15
CA SER A 86 1.61 -2.98 -3.05
C SER A 86 2.97 -3.52 -2.63
N THR A 87 3.18 -3.65 -1.33
CA THR A 87 4.36 -4.25 -0.71
C THR A 87 3.96 -4.99 0.58
N ASN A 88 4.92 -5.64 1.22
CA ASN A 88 4.77 -6.27 2.53
C ASN A 88 5.91 -5.87 3.47
N LEU A 89 5.64 -5.85 4.78
CA LEU A 89 6.68 -5.68 5.79
C LEU A 89 7.72 -6.81 5.73
N VAL A 90 7.27 -8.05 5.56
CA VAL A 90 8.10 -9.24 5.54
C VAL A 90 7.96 -9.93 4.19
N ALA A 91 9.09 -10.31 3.59
CA ALA A 91 9.10 -10.90 2.26
C ALA A 91 8.86 -12.41 2.23
N ARG A 92 9.11 -13.11 3.34
CA ARG A 92 8.93 -14.56 3.47
C ARG A 92 7.45 -14.95 3.41
N ALA A 93 7.11 -15.90 2.55
CA ALA A 93 5.74 -16.39 2.46
C ALA A 93 5.38 -17.34 3.61
N THR A 94 4.16 -17.24 4.15
CA THR A 94 3.62 -18.14 5.19
C THR A 94 2.16 -18.50 4.93
N ALA A 95 1.64 -19.51 5.63
CA ALA A 95 0.21 -19.84 5.56
C ALA A 95 -0.63 -18.81 6.33
N SER A 96 -0.10 -18.31 7.44
CA SER A 96 -0.73 -17.31 8.29
C SER A 96 0.27 -16.25 8.75
N ALA A 97 -0.20 -15.01 8.86
CA ALA A 97 0.57 -13.92 9.46
C ALA A 97 0.89 -14.18 10.95
N ALA A 98 0.18 -15.09 11.61
CA ALA A 98 0.46 -15.50 13.00
C ALA A 98 1.80 -16.25 13.14
N GLU A 99 2.37 -16.75 12.05
CA GLU A 99 3.70 -17.39 12.05
C GLU A 99 4.85 -16.38 12.07
N LEU A 100 4.57 -15.08 11.91
CA LEU A 100 5.58 -14.04 11.93
C LEU A 100 5.85 -13.58 13.36
N SER A 101 7.12 -13.56 13.75
CA SER A 101 7.51 -12.97 15.03
C SER A 101 7.43 -11.44 14.98
N ARG A 102 7.26 -10.81 16.15
CA ARG A 102 7.32 -9.34 16.26
C ARG A 102 8.67 -8.80 15.80
N THR A 103 9.75 -9.53 16.05
CA THR A 103 11.11 -9.17 15.62
C THR A 103 11.21 -9.16 14.10
N GLU A 104 10.66 -10.18 13.43
CA GLU A 104 10.65 -10.29 11.97
C GLU A 104 9.85 -9.13 11.34
N LEU A 105 8.67 -8.82 11.88
CA LEU A 105 7.86 -7.70 11.42
C LEU A 105 8.54 -6.34 11.59
N ARG A 106 9.15 -6.09 12.75
CA ARG A 106 9.92 -4.86 13.00
C ARG A 106 11.16 -4.77 12.12
N GLY A 107 11.81 -5.91 11.85
CA GLY A 107 12.93 -5.99 10.91
C GLY A 107 12.57 -5.59 9.47
N GLY A 108 11.28 -5.59 9.12
CA GLY A 108 10.76 -5.11 7.84
C GLY A 108 10.74 -3.59 7.69
N VAL A 109 10.72 -2.83 8.79
CA VAL A 109 10.54 -1.36 8.77
C VAL A 109 11.66 -0.63 8.02
N PRO A 110 12.96 -0.95 8.20
CA PRO A 110 14.03 -0.31 7.42
C PRO A 110 13.90 -0.52 5.90
N ARG A 111 13.34 -1.65 5.46
CA ARG A 111 13.05 -1.91 4.03
C ARG A 111 11.88 -1.05 3.57
N LEU A 112 10.80 -0.99 4.35
CA LEU A 112 9.66 -0.14 4.06
C LEU A 112 10.09 1.33 3.96
N ALA A 113 10.93 1.81 4.88
CA ALA A 113 11.47 3.17 4.85
C ALA A 113 12.22 3.49 3.55
N ARG A 114 13.05 2.55 3.07
CA ARG A 114 13.74 2.67 1.79
C ARG A 114 12.76 2.76 0.62
N ILE A 115 11.75 1.88 0.57
CA ILE A 115 10.71 1.92 -0.47
C ILE A 115 9.99 3.26 -0.44
N VAL A 116 9.56 3.71 0.73
CA VAL A 116 8.83 4.98 0.91
C VAL A 116 9.67 6.18 0.49
N GLY A 117 10.97 6.20 0.78
CA GLY A 117 11.88 7.26 0.35
C GLY A 117 11.98 7.41 -1.18
N HIS A 118 11.93 6.28 -1.91
CA HIS A 118 11.98 6.27 -3.38
C HIS A 118 10.61 6.53 -4.01
N VAL A 119 9.58 5.85 -3.52
CA VAL A 119 8.20 5.90 -4.04
C VAL A 119 7.54 7.23 -3.71
N ARG A 120 7.79 7.78 -2.51
CA ARG A 120 7.13 8.98 -1.95
C ARG A 120 5.60 8.95 -2.15
N PRO A 121 4.91 7.91 -1.66
CA PRO A 121 3.48 7.81 -1.87
C PRO A 121 2.73 8.88 -1.07
N LEU A 122 1.55 9.31 -1.53
CA LEU A 122 0.71 10.22 -0.74
C LEU A 122 0.16 9.53 0.52
N VAL A 123 -0.18 8.24 0.40
CA VAL A 123 -0.77 7.43 1.47
C VAL A 123 -0.08 6.07 1.55
N LEU A 124 0.18 5.60 2.78
CA LEU A 124 0.43 4.21 3.11
C LEU A 124 -0.81 3.58 3.73
N ALA A 125 -1.35 2.57 3.05
CA ALA A 125 -2.53 1.85 3.51
C ALA A 125 -2.15 0.49 4.11
N TYR A 126 -2.20 0.38 5.43
CA TYR A 126 -1.87 -0.85 6.15
C TYR A 126 -3.08 -1.78 6.15
N THR A 127 -2.96 -2.91 5.45
CA THR A 127 -4.04 -3.91 5.25
C THR A 127 -4.20 -4.87 6.44
N GLY A 128 -4.39 -4.27 7.62
CA GLY A 128 -4.59 -4.95 8.88
C GLY A 128 -3.92 -4.18 10.02
N LYS A 129 -4.62 -4.02 11.15
CA LYS A 129 -4.12 -3.24 12.30
C LYS A 129 -2.74 -3.71 12.77
N GLY A 130 -2.52 -5.02 12.85
CA GLY A 130 -1.24 -5.56 13.30
C GLY A 130 -0.05 -5.24 12.38
N VAL A 131 -0.26 -4.92 11.09
CA VAL A 131 0.81 -4.43 10.21
C VAL A 131 1.30 -3.08 10.72
N TYR A 132 0.36 -2.16 10.94
CA TYR A 132 0.65 -0.81 11.43
C TYR A 132 1.26 -0.82 12.84
N LEU A 133 0.70 -1.61 13.76
CA LEU A 133 1.23 -1.73 15.12
C LEU A 133 2.64 -2.31 15.14
N ALA A 134 2.94 -3.27 14.26
CA ALA A 134 4.29 -3.82 14.16
C ALA A 134 5.28 -2.80 13.58
N ALA A 135 4.84 -2.01 12.59
CA ALA A 135 5.67 -0.99 11.97
C ALA A 135 5.99 0.19 12.90
N THR A 136 5.00 0.64 13.68
CA THR A 136 5.12 1.80 14.58
C THR A 136 5.56 1.45 15.99
N GLY A 137 5.37 0.19 16.42
CA GLY A 137 5.58 -0.22 17.81
C GLY A 137 4.48 0.24 18.78
N LEU A 138 3.41 0.87 18.29
CA LEU A 138 2.29 1.31 19.11
C LEU A 138 1.52 0.12 19.71
N PRO A 139 0.92 0.28 20.90
CA PRO A 139 0.14 -0.79 21.54
C PRO A 139 -1.24 -0.98 20.90
N ASP A 140 -1.85 0.09 20.39
CA ASP A 140 -3.12 0.06 19.65
C ASP A 140 -3.20 1.27 18.69
N ALA A 141 -4.12 1.19 17.74
CA ALA A 141 -4.42 2.21 16.75
C ALA A 141 -5.88 2.09 16.29
N PRO A 142 -6.62 3.18 16.04
CA PRO A 142 -7.93 3.10 15.42
C PRO A 142 -7.82 2.68 13.94
N TRP A 143 -8.93 2.26 13.34
CA TRP A 143 -9.04 2.21 11.88
C TRP A 143 -9.07 3.62 11.28
N GLY A 144 -8.74 3.74 10.00
CA GLY A 144 -8.77 5.01 9.27
C GLY A 144 -7.44 5.77 9.33
N VAL A 145 -7.51 7.09 9.09
CA VAL A 145 -6.34 7.99 9.05
C VAL A 145 -5.71 8.12 10.44
N GLN A 146 -4.40 7.96 10.50
CA GLN A 146 -3.63 8.04 11.75
C GLN A 146 -3.14 9.47 12.01
N ARG A 147 -3.12 9.86 13.29
CA ARG A 147 -2.67 11.19 13.71
C ARG A 147 -1.17 11.40 13.58
N GLN A 148 -0.40 10.33 13.79
CA GLN A 148 1.06 10.33 13.74
C GLN A 148 1.48 9.36 12.65
N PRO A 149 1.78 9.86 11.44
CA PRO A 149 2.31 9.00 10.39
C PRO A 149 3.74 8.54 10.73
N LEU A 150 4.11 7.37 10.22
CA LEU A 150 5.42 6.76 10.39
C LEU A 150 6.50 7.48 9.56
N PHE A 151 6.12 8.11 8.45
CA PHE A 151 7.04 8.82 7.56
C PHE A 151 6.52 10.22 7.23
N ASP A 152 7.42 11.20 7.25
CA ASP A 152 7.09 12.60 6.97
C ASP A 152 6.50 12.78 5.57
N GLY A 153 5.47 13.61 5.46
CA GLY A 153 4.78 13.90 4.20
C GLY A 153 3.82 12.79 3.73
N VAL A 154 3.85 11.60 4.32
CA VAL A 154 3.01 10.45 3.94
C VAL A 154 1.86 10.27 4.94
N ALA A 155 0.64 10.01 4.48
CA ALA A 155 -0.47 9.70 5.39
C ALA A 155 -0.49 8.21 5.70
N ASP A 156 -0.62 7.84 6.96
CA ASP A 156 -0.87 6.47 7.34
C ASP A 156 -2.38 6.23 7.49
N VAL A 157 -2.88 5.19 6.82
CA VAL A 157 -4.28 4.77 6.90
C VAL A 157 -4.33 3.28 7.24
N VAL A 158 -5.02 2.94 8.32
CA VAL A 158 -5.17 1.55 8.77
C VAL A 158 -6.53 1.02 8.32
N VAL A 159 -6.53 0.02 7.45
CA VAL A 159 -7.76 -0.64 6.98
C VAL A 159 -7.82 -2.08 7.48
N PRO A 160 -9.02 -2.68 7.58
CA PRO A 160 -9.16 -4.08 7.92
C PRO A 160 -8.44 -5.00 6.93
N SER A 161 -7.97 -6.15 7.40
CA SER A 161 -7.35 -7.14 6.50
C SER A 161 -8.37 -7.67 5.48
N PRO A 162 -8.00 -7.75 4.19
CA PRO A 162 -8.85 -8.30 3.15
C PRO A 162 -8.86 -9.84 3.14
N SER A 163 -8.04 -10.51 3.97
CA SER A 163 -8.01 -11.97 4.04
C SER A 163 -9.40 -12.55 4.33
N GLY A 164 -9.71 -13.70 3.74
CA GLY A 164 -10.92 -14.47 4.04
C GLY A 164 -10.94 -15.03 5.48
N LEU A 165 -9.78 -15.09 6.15
CA LEU A 165 -9.67 -15.47 7.56
C LEU A 165 -10.10 -14.34 8.50
N ALA A 166 -10.11 -13.09 8.03
CA ALA A 166 -10.49 -11.94 8.84
C ALA A 166 -12.01 -11.90 9.01
N ARG A 167 -12.47 -11.92 10.26
CA ARG A 167 -13.90 -12.04 10.65
C ARG A 167 -14.77 -10.82 10.37
N LEU A 168 -14.17 -9.66 10.05
CA LEU A 168 -14.95 -8.45 9.83
C LEU A 168 -15.84 -8.61 8.58
N PRO A 169 -17.14 -8.27 8.64
CA PRO A 169 -18.02 -8.36 7.47
C PRO A 169 -17.53 -7.51 6.30
N PHE A 170 -17.83 -7.92 5.06
CA PHE A 170 -17.39 -7.22 3.86
C PHE A 170 -17.84 -5.75 3.84
N ALA A 171 -19.09 -5.45 4.20
CA ALA A 171 -19.62 -4.08 4.24
C ALA A 171 -18.82 -3.17 5.19
N GLU A 172 -18.40 -3.70 6.34
CA GLU A 172 -17.56 -2.98 7.31
C GLU A 172 -16.14 -2.77 6.78
N LYS A 173 -15.56 -3.77 6.11
CA LYS A 173 -14.27 -3.60 5.40
C LYS A 173 -14.38 -2.51 4.32
N LEU A 174 -15.46 -2.55 3.54
CA LEU A 174 -15.71 -1.62 2.44
C LEU A 174 -15.85 -0.17 2.94
N ARG A 175 -16.50 0.06 4.09
CA ARG A 175 -16.55 1.40 4.71
C ARG A 175 -15.15 1.99 4.87
N TRP A 176 -14.22 1.24 5.46
CA TRP A 176 -12.86 1.72 5.69
C TRP A 176 -12.05 1.90 4.40
N PHE A 177 -12.30 1.09 3.37
CA PHE A 177 -11.69 1.31 2.05
C PHE A 177 -12.24 2.55 1.34
N ARG A 178 -13.50 2.93 1.59
CA ARG A 178 -14.08 4.20 1.11
C ARG A 178 -13.48 5.41 1.84
N GLU A 179 -13.23 5.30 3.14
CA GLU A 179 -12.48 6.32 3.90
C GLU A 179 -11.05 6.48 3.36
N LEU A 180 -10.38 5.36 3.04
CA LEU A 180 -9.08 5.40 2.35
C LEU A 180 -9.17 6.13 1.00
N ARG A 181 -10.18 5.84 0.18
CA ARG A 181 -10.40 6.53 -1.10
C ARG A 181 -10.57 8.04 -0.89
N ALA A 182 -11.35 8.45 0.10
CA ALA A 182 -11.58 9.86 0.43
C ALA A 182 -10.27 10.56 0.84
N GLU A 183 -9.42 9.89 1.62
CA GLU A 183 -8.11 10.41 2.00
C GLU A 183 -7.16 10.57 0.81
N VAL A 184 -7.11 9.56 -0.06
CA VAL A 184 -6.32 9.62 -1.31
C VAL A 184 -6.75 10.82 -2.15
N ASP A 185 -8.05 11.04 -2.33
CA ASP A 185 -8.57 12.17 -3.10
C ASP A 185 -8.26 13.52 -2.43
N ARG A 186 -8.31 13.59 -1.09
CA ARG A 186 -7.94 14.79 -0.32
C ARG A 186 -6.46 15.15 -0.53
N ARG A 187 -5.56 14.17 -0.43
CA ARG A 187 -4.12 14.35 -0.62
C ARG A 187 -3.76 14.72 -2.06
N ARG A 188 -4.39 14.08 -3.05
CA ARG A 188 -4.23 14.43 -4.48
C ARG A 188 -4.53 15.90 -4.74
N ARG A 189 -5.65 16.41 -4.20
CA ARG A 189 -6.01 17.84 -4.29
C ARG A 189 -4.99 18.75 -3.61
N GLY A 190 -4.44 18.34 -2.47
CA GLY A 190 -3.40 19.08 -1.76
C GLY A 190 -2.08 19.17 -2.53
N ARG A 191 -1.68 18.10 -3.25
CA ARG A 191 -0.48 18.09 -4.12
C ARG A 191 -0.62 19.03 -5.32
N SER A 192 -1.83 19.17 -5.86
CA SER A 192 -2.12 20.02 -7.03
C SER A 192 -2.47 21.47 -6.67
N GLY A 193 -2.39 21.86 -5.40
CA GLY A 193 -2.57 23.26 -4.99
C GLY A 193 -1.49 24.18 -5.57
N PRO A 194 -1.75 25.48 -5.74
CA PRO A 194 -0.76 26.41 -6.27
C PRO A 194 0.50 26.37 -5.38
N LEU A 195 1.66 26.09 -5.99
CA LEU A 195 2.96 26.44 -5.43
C LEU A 195 2.92 27.96 -5.20
N THR A 196 2.80 28.39 -3.94
CA THR A 196 3.10 29.78 -3.61
C THR A 196 4.53 30.03 -4.07
N PRO A 197 4.76 30.99 -5.00
CA PRO A 197 6.12 31.33 -5.36
C PRO A 197 6.80 31.81 -4.08
N ASP A 198 7.93 31.18 -3.74
CA ASP A 198 8.79 31.63 -2.66
C ASP A 198 9.00 33.13 -2.83
N GLY A 199 8.62 33.87 -1.79
CA GLY A 199 8.78 35.30 -1.74
C GLY A 199 10.25 35.62 -1.97
N ALA A 200 10.54 36.15 -3.16
CA ALA A 200 11.82 36.74 -3.46
C ALA A 200 12.10 37.80 -2.39
N GLY A 201 13.06 37.49 -1.54
CA GLY A 201 13.63 38.46 -0.62
C GLY A 201 14.32 39.58 -1.38
N GLY A 202 14.38 40.73 -0.71
CA GLY A 202 15.48 41.65 -0.83
C GLY A 202 15.31 42.79 -1.82
N SER A 203 14.95 43.96 -1.31
CA SER A 203 15.99 44.95 -1.00
C SER A 203 15.43 46.09 -0.14
N PRO A 204 16.30 46.75 0.66
CA PRO A 204 15.91 47.77 1.64
C PRO A 204 15.39 49.07 1.02
#